data_AF-A0A1I0H657-F1
#
_entry.id   AF-A0A1I0H657-F1
#
_cell.length_a   1.000
_cell.length_b   1.000
_cell.length_c   1.000
_cell.angle_alpha   90.00
_cell.angle_beta   90.00
_cell.angle_gamma   90.00
#
_symmetry.space_group_name_H-M   'P 1'
#
loop_
_entity.id
_entity.type
_entity.pdbx_description
1 polymer ?
#
loop_
_entity_poly.entity_id
_entity_poly.type
_entity_poly.pdbx_seq_one_letter_code
_entity_poly.pdbx_strand_id
1 'polypeptide(L)'
;MPELPEVETVRRTLKNFVLKKKIVSVDVLYPKIIEDDIDKFIENVSNQVINDIDRIGKFLIFKLDNTAFVSHLRMEGKYHYVDQDIPLNKHDHIIFNLDDGKQLRYNDTRKFGRMKLVSLNNYSNELPLSKLGAEPFNVDVKELYAKLHKCKLPIKHAILDQSIIAGIGNIYANEICFAMHLDPYTPACKLTKKSVAELKEVSSKILEEAIEQGGTTIHSFSANGIDGLFQVKLKAHMQKICPICGGEITKEAIKGRGTYYCKQCQKRRK
;
A
#
# COMPACT_ATOMS: atom_id res chain seq x y z
N MET A 1 2.49 -4.42 -6.79
CA MET A 1 1.74 -3.33 -6.16
C MET A 1 2.24 -3.26 -4.74
N PRO A 2 2.90 -2.17 -4.31
CA PRO A 2 3.22 -1.96 -2.91
C PRO A 2 1.93 -2.02 -2.09
N GLU A 3 1.96 -2.79 -1.02
CA GLU A 3 0.88 -2.88 -0.06
C GLU A 3 1.25 -2.01 1.15
N LEU A 4 0.48 -2.08 2.23
CA LEU A 4 0.69 -1.20 3.38
C LEU A 4 2.13 -1.20 3.91
N PRO A 5 2.80 -2.35 4.13
CA PRO A 5 4.15 -2.39 4.69
C PRO A 5 5.19 -1.73 3.79
N GLU A 6 5.10 -1.92 2.47
CA GLU A 6 6.03 -1.30 1.52
C GLU A 6 5.82 0.22 1.45
N VAL A 7 4.56 0.69 1.47
CA VAL A 7 4.27 2.12 1.49
C VAL A 7 4.74 2.77 2.80
N GLU A 8 4.59 2.09 3.94
CA GLU A 8 5.14 2.55 5.22
C GLU A 8 6.67 2.64 5.19
N THR A 9 7.33 1.67 4.57
CA THR A 9 8.79 1.68 4.39
C THR A 9 9.26 2.86 3.55
N VAL A 10 8.55 3.15 2.43
CA VAL A 10 8.82 4.35 1.63
C VAL A 10 8.59 5.62 2.43
N ARG A 11 7.50 5.70 3.19
CA ARG A 11 7.20 6.86 4.04
C ARG A 11 8.34 7.14 5.02
N ARG A 12 8.78 6.12 5.77
CA ARG A 12 9.89 6.24 6.74
C ARG A 12 11.19 6.66 6.06
N THR A 13 11.47 6.07 4.89
CA THR A 13 12.69 6.38 4.13
C THR A 13 12.66 7.82 3.63
N LEU A 14 11.58 8.25 2.98
CA LEU A 14 11.42 9.61 2.49
C LEU A 14 11.55 10.63 3.60
N LYS A 15 11.00 10.36 4.78
CA LYS A 15 11.11 11.28 5.93
C LYS A 15 12.57 11.61 6.28
N ASN A 16 13.48 10.64 6.18
CA ASN A 16 14.89 10.86 6.46
C ASN A 16 15.58 11.77 5.44
N PHE A 17 15.01 11.88 4.23
CA PHE A 17 15.63 12.61 3.12
C PHE A 17 14.98 13.94 2.81
N VAL A 18 13.66 14.11 2.96
CA VAL A 18 12.96 15.28 2.41
C VAL A 18 12.24 16.15 3.42
N LEU A 19 12.18 15.76 4.70
CA LEU A 19 11.56 16.62 5.70
C LEU A 19 12.29 17.96 5.83
N LYS A 20 11.49 19.01 6.02
CA LYS A 20 11.92 20.40 6.18
C LYS A 20 12.61 21.02 4.96
N LYS A 21 12.56 20.34 3.81
CA LYS A 21 13.02 20.89 2.53
C LYS A 21 11.90 21.63 1.85
N LYS A 22 12.24 22.74 1.20
CA LYS A 22 11.30 23.52 0.38
C LYS A 22 11.29 22.97 -1.04
N ILE A 23 10.10 22.69 -1.56
CA ILE A 23 9.88 22.44 -2.98
C ILE A 23 9.97 23.80 -3.68
N VAL A 24 11.03 24.06 -4.43
CA VAL A 24 11.24 25.30 -5.19
C VAL A 24 10.28 25.35 -6.38
N SER A 25 10.21 24.25 -7.13
CA SER A 25 9.34 24.11 -8.30
C SER A 25 8.97 22.65 -8.55
N VAL A 26 7.93 22.43 -9.34
CA VAL A 26 7.48 21.10 -9.76
C VAL A 26 7.42 21.01 -11.28
N ASP A 27 8.10 20.03 -11.86
CA ASP A 27 8.00 19.70 -13.28
C ASP A 27 7.12 18.47 -13.48
N VAL A 28 6.08 18.61 -14.29
CA VAL A 28 5.13 17.53 -14.61
C VAL A 28 5.37 17.06 -16.04
N LEU A 29 6.14 15.98 -16.20
CA LEU A 29 6.48 15.39 -17.50
C LEU A 29 5.40 14.45 -18.03
N TYR A 30 4.58 13.87 -17.14
CA TYR A 30 3.42 13.07 -17.52
C TYR A 30 2.14 13.53 -16.82
N PRO A 31 1.37 14.44 -17.46
CA PRO A 31 0.14 15.04 -16.96
C PRO A 31 -0.86 14.09 -16.28
N LYS A 32 -1.08 12.89 -16.84
CA LYS A 32 -2.14 11.96 -16.38
C LYS A 32 -1.90 11.31 -15.00
N ILE A 33 -0.75 11.58 -14.37
CA ILE A 33 -0.53 11.21 -12.96
C ILE A 33 -1.28 12.17 -12.03
N ILE A 34 -1.41 13.45 -12.39
CA ILE A 34 -2.20 14.40 -11.63
C ILE A 34 -3.68 14.16 -11.96
N GLU A 35 -4.51 13.90 -10.94
CA GLU A 35 -5.94 13.62 -11.15
C GLU A 35 -6.77 14.88 -11.40
N ASP A 36 -6.36 16.01 -10.83
CA ASP A 36 -7.04 17.30 -10.93
C ASP A 36 -6.29 18.24 -11.88
N ASP A 37 -6.51 19.54 -11.73
CA ASP A 37 -5.84 20.60 -12.49
C ASP A 37 -4.33 20.64 -12.18
N ILE A 38 -3.51 20.57 -13.23
CA ILE A 38 -2.05 20.51 -13.15
C ILE A 38 -1.47 21.85 -12.74
N ASP A 39 -1.99 22.94 -13.28
CA ASP A 39 -1.49 24.28 -12.98
C ASP A 39 -1.77 24.60 -11.51
N LYS A 40 -2.97 24.25 -11.04
CA LYS A 40 -3.33 24.35 -9.62
C LYS A 40 -2.43 23.47 -8.74
N PHE A 41 -2.12 22.24 -9.18
CA PHE A 41 -1.19 21.36 -8.46
C PHE A 41 0.19 22.01 -8.34
N ILE A 42 0.76 22.50 -9.43
CA ILE A 42 2.09 23.14 -9.45
C ILE A 42 2.09 24.39 -8.58
N GLU A 43 1.08 25.26 -8.70
CA GLU A 43 0.94 26.48 -7.91
C GLU A 43 0.87 26.18 -6.40
N ASN A 44 0.07 25.18 -6.02
CA ASN A 44 -0.14 24.84 -4.60
C ASN A 44 0.94 23.93 -4.02
N VAL A 45 1.86 23.38 -4.81
CA VAL A 45 2.95 22.54 -4.27
C VAL A 45 4.29 23.26 -4.31
N SER A 46 4.49 24.11 -5.33
CA SER A 46 5.70 24.93 -5.45
C SER A 46 5.78 25.93 -4.30
N ASN A 47 7.01 26.26 -3.94
CA ASN A 47 7.38 27.16 -2.85
C ASN A 47 6.88 26.77 -1.44
N GLN A 48 6.55 25.50 -1.19
CA GLN A 48 6.16 25.03 0.15
C GLN A 48 7.17 24.05 0.75
N VAL A 49 7.24 24.03 2.08
CA VAL A 49 8.09 23.13 2.86
C VAL A 49 7.38 21.81 3.13
N ILE A 50 8.08 20.70 2.94
CA ILE A 50 7.58 19.37 3.32
C ILE A 50 7.69 19.22 4.84
N ASN A 51 6.57 19.40 5.53
CA ASN A 51 6.52 19.38 6.99
C ASN A 51 6.43 17.98 7.57
N ASP A 52 5.71 17.08 6.91
CA ASP A 52 5.51 15.71 7.34
C ASP A 52 5.09 14.82 6.16
N ILE A 53 5.22 13.50 6.32
CA ILE A 53 4.69 12.51 5.38
C ILE A 53 3.89 11.46 6.15
N ASP A 54 2.59 11.46 5.94
CA ASP A 54 1.66 10.52 6.54
C ASP A 54 1.30 9.37 5.57
N ARG A 55 0.60 8.35 6.06
CA ARG A 55 0.12 7.23 5.25
C ARG A 55 -1.23 6.74 5.75
N ILE A 56 -2.16 6.56 4.81
CA ILE A 56 -3.43 5.89 5.04
C ILE A 56 -3.56 4.78 3.99
N GLY A 57 -3.68 3.54 4.44
CA GLY A 57 -3.66 2.35 3.59
C GLY A 57 -2.41 2.31 2.71
N LYS A 58 -2.60 2.45 1.40
CA LYS A 58 -1.54 2.40 0.38
C LYS A 58 -1.22 3.77 -0.24
N PHE A 59 -1.68 4.85 0.40
CA PHE A 59 -1.46 6.22 -0.02
C PHE A 59 -0.42 6.88 0.89
N LEU A 60 0.51 7.61 0.29
CA LEU A 60 1.36 8.59 0.98
C LEU A 60 0.65 9.93 0.98
N ILE A 61 0.80 10.71 2.05
CA ILE A 61 0.26 12.06 2.17
C ILE A 61 1.41 12.99 2.52
N PHE A 62 1.81 13.84 1.58
CA PHE A 62 2.83 14.86 1.81
C PHE A 62 2.14 16.08 2.39
N LYS A 63 2.44 16.41 3.65
CA LYS A 63 1.92 17.59 4.35
C LYS A 63 2.87 18.74 4.11
N LEU A 64 2.40 19.78 3.44
CA LEU A 64 3.18 20.97 3.13
C LEU A 64 2.87 22.07 4.16
N ASP A 65 3.09 23.34 3.82
CA ASP A 65 2.79 24.47 4.71
C ASP A 65 1.29 24.74 4.78
N ASN A 66 0.65 24.88 3.62
CA ASN A 66 -0.75 25.31 3.53
C ASN A 66 -1.66 24.26 2.89
N THR A 67 -1.08 23.23 2.27
CA THR A 67 -1.82 22.17 1.58
C THR A 67 -1.22 20.80 1.88
N ALA A 68 -1.88 19.76 1.38
CA ALA A 68 -1.29 18.45 1.28
C ALA A 68 -1.58 17.85 -0.10
N PHE A 69 -0.81 16.85 -0.48
CA PHE A 69 -1.16 16.02 -1.62
C PHE A 69 -1.05 14.54 -1.28
N VAL A 70 -1.99 13.76 -1.80
CA VAL A 70 -1.95 12.30 -1.75
C VAL A 70 -1.16 11.79 -2.94
N SER A 71 -0.39 10.71 -2.73
CA SER A 71 0.35 9.99 -3.76
C SER A 71 0.10 8.49 -3.61
N HIS A 72 -0.34 7.85 -4.68
CA HIS A 72 -0.55 6.41 -4.73
C HIS A 72 0.42 5.76 -5.71
N LEU A 73 1.36 4.96 -5.19
CA LEU A 73 2.43 4.31 -5.98
C LEU A 73 1.93 3.28 -7.01
N ARG A 74 0.73 2.72 -6.79
CA ARG A 74 0.10 1.69 -7.64
C ARG A 74 1.01 0.50 -7.83
N MET A 75 1.40 0.14 -9.06
CA MET A 75 2.05 -1.15 -9.30
C MET A 75 3.55 -1.06 -9.09
N GLU A 76 4.19 -0.04 -9.67
CA GLU A 76 5.64 0.09 -9.84
C GLU A 76 6.15 1.52 -9.57
N GLY A 77 5.30 2.41 -9.05
CA GLY A 77 5.69 3.78 -8.71
C GLY A 77 6.72 3.83 -7.58
N LYS A 78 7.71 4.70 -7.72
CA LYS A 78 8.81 4.88 -6.78
C LYS A 78 9.18 6.35 -6.65
N TYR A 79 9.85 6.66 -5.55
CA TYR A 79 10.49 7.95 -5.35
C TYR A 79 12.00 7.78 -5.30
N HIS A 80 12.70 8.67 -5.99
CA HIS A 80 14.16 8.78 -5.96
C HIS A 80 14.54 10.17 -5.47
N TYR A 81 15.46 10.24 -4.53
CA TYR A 81 16.01 11.50 -4.04
C TYR A 81 17.47 11.57 -4.49
N VAL A 82 17.74 12.45 -5.45
CA VAL A 82 18.95 12.43 -6.29
C VAL A 82 19.48 13.83 -6.56
N ASP A 83 20.76 13.93 -6.91
CA ASP A 83 21.37 15.17 -7.38
C ASP A 83 20.81 15.58 -8.76
N GLN A 84 20.79 16.89 -9.02
CA GLN A 84 20.19 17.47 -10.24
C GLN A 84 20.92 17.08 -11.53
N ASP A 85 22.22 16.79 -11.44
CA ASP A 85 23.07 16.37 -12.56
C ASP A 85 22.84 14.93 -12.99
N ILE A 86 22.19 14.09 -12.16
CA ILE A 86 21.80 12.74 -12.55
C ILE A 86 20.81 12.82 -13.71
N PRO A 87 21.08 12.21 -14.88
CA PRO A 87 20.20 12.28 -16.04
C PRO A 87 18.78 11.78 -15.73
N LEU A 88 17.79 12.39 -16.37
CA LEU A 88 16.39 11.95 -16.25
C LEU A 88 16.22 10.56 -16.87
N ASN A 89 15.51 9.70 -16.16
CA ASN A 89 15.02 8.45 -16.72
C ASN A 89 13.76 8.71 -17.55
N LYS A 90 13.54 7.95 -18.63
CA LYS A 90 12.29 8.02 -19.44
C LYS A 90 11.00 7.75 -18.65
N HIS A 91 11.13 7.19 -17.45
CA HIS A 91 10.03 6.89 -16.54
C HIS A 91 9.93 7.85 -15.36
N ASP A 92 10.79 8.87 -15.28
CA ASP A 92 10.62 9.99 -14.35
C ASP A 92 9.51 10.88 -14.89
N HIS A 93 8.45 11.05 -14.10
CA HIS A 93 7.23 11.70 -14.57
C HIS A 93 6.86 12.96 -13.82
N ILE A 94 7.24 13.06 -12.54
CA ILE A 94 7.04 14.25 -11.71
C ILE A 94 8.38 14.52 -11.01
N ILE A 95 8.85 15.75 -11.08
CA ILE A 95 10.11 16.18 -10.46
C ILE A 95 9.78 17.31 -9.48
N PHE A 96 10.10 17.11 -8.21
CA PHE A 96 10.06 18.17 -7.21
C PHE A 96 11.50 18.67 -7.01
N ASN A 97 11.77 19.90 -7.47
CA ASN A 97 13.06 20.55 -7.27
C ASN A 97 13.13 21.09 -5.84
N LEU A 98 14.16 20.70 -5.08
CA LEU A 98 14.29 21.05 -3.67
C LEU A 98 15.35 22.15 -3.46
N ASP A 99 15.23 22.88 -2.35
CA ASP A 99 16.08 24.02 -1.99
C ASP A 99 17.52 23.65 -1.59
N ASP A 100 17.79 22.36 -1.36
CA ASP A 100 19.12 21.83 -1.09
C ASP A 100 19.90 21.43 -2.35
N GLY A 101 19.42 21.83 -3.54
CA GLY A 101 20.04 21.53 -4.83
C GLY A 101 19.81 20.12 -5.33
N LYS A 102 18.91 19.35 -4.69
CA LYS A 102 18.53 17.99 -5.11
C LYS A 102 17.11 17.94 -5.64
N GLN A 103 16.73 16.76 -6.15
CA GLN A 103 15.41 16.50 -6.70
C GLN A 103 14.79 15.27 -6.05
N LEU A 104 13.50 15.36 -5.73
CA LEU A 104 12.66 14.21 -5.46
C LEU A 104 11.91 13.88 -6.76
N ARG A 105 12.24 12.74 -7.39
CA ARG A 105 11.65 12.29 -8.66
C ARG A 105 10.67 11.16 -8.42
N TYR A 106 9.45 11.28 -8.95
CA TYR A 106 8.50 10.18 -9.03
C TYR A 106 8.68 9.41 -10.34
N ASN A 107 9.07 8.14 -10.22
CA ASN A 107 9.30 7.24 -11.33
C ASN A 107 8.19 6.18 -11.40
N ASP A 108 7.59 5.98 -12.57
CA ASP A 108 6.60 4.91 -12.77
C ASP A 108 6.64 4.35 -14.19
N THR A 109 7.22 3.16 -14.35
CA THR A 109 7.29 2.40 -15.59
C THR A 109 5.92 2.15 -16.24
N ARG A 110 4.86 2.02 -15.44
CA ARG A 110 3.50 1.67 -15.90
C ARG A 110 2.54 2.85 -15.95
N LYS A 111 2.93 4.02 -15.46
CA LYS A 111 2.13 5.27 -15.48
C LYS A 111 0.75 5.14 -14.81
N PHE A 112 0.68 4.29 -13.79
CA PHE A 112 -0.55 4.06 -13.01
C PHE A 112 -0.62 4.94 -11.78
N GLY A 113 0.51 5.46 -11.31
CA GLY A 113 0.63 6.44 -10.24
C GLY A 113 -0.40 7.54 -10.31
N ARG A 114 -0.90 7.96 -9.16
CA ARG A 114 -1.84 9.08 -9.08
C ARG A 114 -1.44 10.01 -7.96
N MET A 115 -1.54 11.31 -8.22
CA MET A 115 -1.36 12.36 -7.23
C MET A 115 -2.55 13.32 -7.27
N LYS A 116 -2.93 13.83 -6.11
CA LYS A 116 -4.08 14.72 -5.98
C LYS A 116 -3.89 15.68 -4.80
N LEU A 117 -4.24 16.95 -4.98
CA LEU A 117 -4.30 17.91 -3.88
C LEU A 117 -5.43 17.54 -2.91
N VAL A 118 -5.21 17.79 -1.63
CA VAL A 118 -6.17 17.59 -0.54
C VAL A 118 -5.95 18.64 0.55
N SER A 119 -6.95 18.88 1.40
CA SER A 119 -6.80 19.77 2.54
C SER A 119 -5.76 19.24 3.55
N LEU A 120 -4.85 20.10 4.00
CA LEU A 120 -3.86 19.78 5.01
C LEU A 120 -4.46 19.23 6.31
N ASN A 121 -5.62 19.76 6.74
CA ASN A 121 -6.22 19.44 8.03
C ASN A 121 -7.40 18.44 7.92
N ASN A 122 -7.84 18.10 6.70
CA ASN A 122 -9.03 17.28 6.50
C ASN A 122 -8.88 16.20 5.41
N TYR A 123 -7.65 15.93 4.96
CA TYR A 123 -7.37 14.99 3.85
C TYR A 123 -8.02 13.62 4.02
N SER A 124 -8.15 13.10 5.25
CA SER A 124 -8.77 11.80 5.52
C SER A 124 -10.24 11.72 5.08
N ASN A 125 -10.94 12.85 5.03
CA ASN A 125 -12.35 12.95 4.65
C ASN A 125 -12.54 13.31 3.17
N GLU A 126 -11.45 13.41 2.40
CA GLU A 126 -11.48 13.69 0.96
C GLU A 126 -11.22 12.44 0.12
N LEU A 127 -11.73 12.43 -1.13
CA LEU A 127 -11.40 11.37 -2.07
C LEU A 127 -9.92 11.44 -2.47
N PRO A 128 -9.20 10.29 -2.54
CA PRO A 128 -9.73 8.93 -2.46
C PRO A 128 -9.79 8.33 -1.04
N LEU A 129 -9.29 9.03 -0.03
CA LEU A 129 -9.10 8.52 1.33
C LEU A 129 -10.40 8.25 2.08
N SER A 130 -11.44 9.08 1.87
CA SER A 130 -12.74 8.95 2.55
C SER A 130 -13.51 7.66 2.22
N LYS A 131 -13.11 6.96 1.16
CA LYS A 131 -13.69 5.66 0.77
C LYS A 131 -12.96 4.47 1.39
N LEU A 132 -11.86 4.70 2.10
CA LEU A 132 -11.08 3.62 2.71
C LEU A 132 -11.73 3.15 4.00
N GLY A 133 -11.67 1.84 4.24
CA GLY A 133 -11.94 1.25 5.54
C GLY A 133 -10.78 1.55 6.50
N ALA A 134 -10.99 1.25 7.78
CA ALA A 134 -9.90 1.31 8.75
C ALA A 134 -8.81 0.28 8.44
N GLU A 135 -7.61 0.55 8.91
CA GLU A 135 -6.49 -0.39 8.85
C GLU A 135 -6.65 -1.50 9.89
N PRO A 136 -6.05 -2.68 9.67
CA PRO A 136 -6.16 -3.81 10.60
C PRO A 136 -5.83 -3.47 12.06
N PHE A 137 -4.83 -2.61 12.28
CA PHE A 137 -4.40 -2.18 13.62
C PHE A 137 -5.53 -1.48 14.40
N ASN A 138 -6.35 -0.68 13.70
CA ASN A 138 -7.28 0.27 14.30
C ASN A 138 -8.75 -0.09 14.13
N VAL A 139 -9.07 -1.02 13.22
CA VAL A 139 -10.46 -1.35 12.88
C VAL A 139 -11.22 -1.91 14.09
N ASP A 140 -12.47 -1.46 14.28
CA ASP A 140 -13.36 -2.07 15.26
C ASP A 140 -13.90 -3.41 14.75
N VAL A 141 -13.91 -4.42 15.62
CA VAL A 141 -14.31 -5.80 15.25
C VAL A 141 -15.79 -5.86 14.87
N LYS A 142 -16.67 -5.07 15.52
CA LYS A 142 -18.10 -5.07 15.22
C LYS A 142 -18.35 -4.41 13.87
N GLU A 143 -17.67 -3.30 13.56
CA GLU A 143 -17.74 -2.65 12.26
C GLU A 143 -17.24 -3.55 11.13
N LEU A 144 -16.06 -4.16 11.30
CA LEU A 144 -15.50 -5.09 10.32
C LEU A 144 -16.43 -6.29 10.10
N TYR A 145 -17.00 -6.85 11.17
CA TYR A 145 -17.97 -7.93 11.07
C TYR A 145 -19.21 -7.51 10.30
N ALA A 146 -19.76 -6.32 10.57
CA ALA A 146 -20.93 -5.81 9.87
C ALA A 146 -20.69 -5.66 8.35
N LYS A 147 -19.50 -5.22 7.94
CA LYS A 147 -19.09 -5.14 6.54
C LYS A 147 -18.93 -6.53 5.90
N LEU A 148 -18.17 -7.42 6.55
CA LEU A 148 -17.90 -8.77 6.03
C LEU A 148 -19.17 -9.64 5.98
N HIS A 149 -20.07 -9.52 6.96
CA HIS A 149 -21.31 -10.29 7.02
C HIS A 149 -22.27 -9.96 5.87
N LYS A 150 -22.18 -8.76 5.29
CA LYS A 150 -22.93 -8.37 4.09
C LYS A 150 -22.25 -8.80 2.78
N CYS A 151 -20.98 -9.22 2.84
CA CYS A 151 -20.18 -9.57 1.67
C CYS A 151 -20.27 -11.07 1.37
N LYS A 152 -20.88 -11.43 0.22
CA LYS A 152 -20.96 -12.84 -0.24
C LYS A 152 -19.71 -13.31 -1.00
N LEU A 153 -18.74 -12.41 -1.22
CA LEU A 153 -17.52 -12.74 -1.96
C LEU A 153 -16.60 -13.65 -1.12
N PRO A 154 -15.72 -14.42 -1.77
CA PRO A 154 -14.65 -15.14 -1.09
C PRO A 154 -13.86 -14.23 -0.15
N ILE A 155 -13.50 -14.73 1.04
CA ILE A 155 -12.84 -13.94 2.09
C ILE A 155 -11.56 -13.29 1.59
N LYS A 156 -10.76 -14.02 0.80
CA LYS A 156 -9.54 -13.49 0.20
C LYS A 156 -9.83 -12.30 -0.71
N HIS A 157 -10.96 -12.30 -1.41
CA HIS A 157 -11.36 -11.16 -2.24
C HIS A 157 -11.95 -10.02 -1.41
N ALA A 158 -12.72 -10.34 -0.36
CA ALA A 158 -13.29 -9.34 0.53
C ALA A 158 -12.23 -8.51 1.25
N ILE A 159 -11.15 -9.12 1.76
CA ILE A 159 -10.06 -8.39 2.44
C ILE A 159 -9.14 -7.61 1.48
N LEU A 160 -9.30 -7.79 0.16
CA LEU A 160 -8.64 -6.94 -0.84
C LEU A 160 -9.44 -5.67 -1.13
N ASP A 161 -10.72 -5.62 -0.75
CA ASP A 161 -11.54 -4.43 -0.88
C ASP A 161 -11.10 -3.39 0.15
N GLN A 162 -10.48 -2.32 -0.34
CA GLN A 162 -9.94 -1.26 0.50
C GLN A 162 -11.02 -0.47 1.25
N SER A 163 -12.31 -0.59 0.88
CA SER A 163 -13.43 0.00 1.63
C SER A 163 -13.86 -0.85 2.84
N ILE A 164 -13.54 -2.15 2.80
CA ILE A 164 -13.75 -3.06 3.93
C ILE A 164 -12.60 -2.89 4.92
N ILE A 165 -11.36 -3.06 4.46
CA ILE A 165 -10.15 -2.97 5.26
C ILE A 165 -9.01 -2.44 4.41
N ALA A 166 -8.39 -1.34 4.85
CA ALA A 166 -7.35 -0.69 4.07
C ALA A 166 -6.00 -1.38 4.23
N GLY A 167 -5.16 -1.29 3.19
CA GLY A 167 -3.75 -1.66 3.29
C GLY A 167 -3.40 -3.09 2.90
N ILE A 168 -4.32 -4.04 3.07
CA ILE A 168 -4.10 -5.44 2.64
C ILE A 168 -4.14 -5.53 1.12
N GLY A 169 -3.12 -6.12 0.50
CA GLY A 169 -3.13 -6.50 -0.91
C GLY A 169 -2.96 -8.00 -1.09
N ASN A 170 -2.54 -8.41 -2.29
CA ASN A 170 -2.60 -9.81 -2.70
C ASN A 170 -1.62 -10.70 -1.95
N ILE A 171 -0.43 -10.20 -1.59
CA ILE A 171 0.57 -10.96 -0.84
C ILE A 171 0.01 -11.24 0.56
N TYR A 172 -0.28 -10.17 1.31
CA TYR A 172 -0.71 -10.29 2.69
C TYR A 172 -2.08 -10.97 2.81
N ALA A 173 -2.99 -10.82 1.83
CA ALA A 173 -4.24 -11.57 1.83
C ALA A 173 -4.05 -13.10 1.76
N ASN A 174 -3.05 -13.59 1.02
CA ASN A 174 -2.73 -15.02 0.99
C ASN A 174 -2.14 -15.48 2.34
N GLU A 175 -1.20 -14.72 2.88
CA GLU A 175 -0.55 -15.01 4.16
C GLU A 175 -1.54 -15.01 5.33
N ILE A 176 -2.48 -14.05 5.35
CA ILE A 176 -3.53 -13.95 6.36
C ILE A 176 -4.47 -15.16 6.28
N CYS A 177 -4.96 -15.52 5.09
CA CYS A 177 -5.81 -16.70 4.93
C CYS A 177 -5.07 -17.98 5.35
N PHE A 178 -3.77 -18.09 5.04
CA PHE A 178 -2.95 -19.22 5.43
C PHE A 178 -2.77 -19.31 6.95
N ALA A 179 -2.40 -18.21 7.60
CA ALA A 179 -2.19 -18.14 9.05
C ALA A 179 -3.48 -18.42 9.84
N MET A 180 -4.65 -18.06 9.30
CA MET A 180 -5.95 -18.38 9.90
C MET A 180 -6.47 -19.79 9.58
N HIS A 181 -5.73 -20.60 8.82
CA HIS A 181 -6.20 -21.91 8.33
C HIS A 181 -7.52 -21.82 7.55
N LEU A 182 -7.75 -20.69 6.88
CA LEU A 182 -9.01 -20.34 6.24
C LEU A 182 -8.91 -20.58 4.73
N ASP A 183 -9.80 -21.41 4.18
CA ASP A 183 -9.88 -21.56 2.73
C ASP A 183 -10.22 -20.21 2.08
N PRO A 184 -9.42 -19.71 1.12
CA PRO A 184 -9.62 -18.41 0.50
C PRO A 184 -10.98 -18.28 -0.23
N TYR A 185 -11.64 -19.39 -0.57
CA TYR A 185 -12.99 -19.47 -1.14
C TYR A 185 -14.13 -19.42 -0.11
N THR A 186 -13.82 -19.39 1.19
CA THR A 186 -14.82 -19.23 2.24
C THR A 186 -15.57 -17.92 2.01
N PRO A 187 -16.92 -17.91 1.89
CA PRO A 187 -17.66 -16.65 1.77
C PRO A 187 -17.44 -15.76 2.99
N ALA A 188 -17.14 -14.48 2.80
CA ALA A 188 -16.86 -13.56 3.89
C ALA A 188 -18.02 -13.49 4.90
N CYS A 189 -19.26 -13.60 4.42
CA CYS A 189 -20.46 -13.62 5.26
C CYS A 189 -20.59 -14.85 6.18
N LYS A 190 -19.75 -15.87 6.02
CA LYS A 190 -19.73 -17.06 6.88
C LYS A 190 -18.76 -16.95 8.06
N LEU A 191 -17.99 -15.87 8.16
CA LEU A 191 -17.10 -15.66 9.30
C LEU A 191 -17.94 -15.28 10.53
N THR A 192 -17.70 -15.95 11.65
CA THR A 192 -18.28 -15.59 12.94
C THR A 192 -17.61 -14.34 13.51
N LYS A 193 -18.23 -13.68 14.50
CA LYS A 193 -17.59 -12.54 15.20
C LYS A 193 -16.20 -12.89 15.75
N LYS A 194 -16.04 -14.09 16.33
CA LYS A 194 -14.75 -14.60 16.80
C LYS A 194 -13.72 -14.72 15.67
N SER A 195 -14.17 -15.19 14.50
CA SER A 195 -13.34 -15.30 13.29
C SER A 195 -12.86 -13.94 12.78
N VAL A 196 -13.71 -12.92 12.90
CA VAL A 196 -13.37 -11.55 12.49
C VAL A 196 -12.41 -10.90 13.49
N ALA A 197 -12.54 -11.19 14.79
CA ALA A 197 -11.55 -10.79 15.78
C ALA A 197 -10.18 -11.42 15.49
N GLU A 198 -10.15 -12.73 15.24
CA GLU A 198 -8.94 -13.46 14.82
C GLU A 198 -8.35 -12.88 13.52
N LEU A 199 -9.19 -12.54 12.53
CA LEU A 199 -8.76 -11.89 11.30
C LEU A 199 -8.06 -10.57 11.58
N LYS A 200 -8.61 -9.72 12.46
CA LYS A 200 -7.98 -8.46 12.86
C LYS A 200 -6.60 -8.73 13.46
N GLU A 201 -6.52 -9.60 14.48
CA GLU A 201 -5.28 -9.91 15.19
C GLU A 201 -4.19 -10.47 14.26
N VAL A 202 -4.52 -11.47 13.44
CA VAL A 202 -3.59 -12.09 12.49
C VAL A 202 -3.14 -11.09 11.43
N SER A 203 -4.06 -10.27 10.91
CA SER A 203 -3.73 -9.25 9.92
C SER A 203 -2.79 -8.20 10.49
N SER A 204 -3.08 -7.68 11.69
CA SER A 204 -2.21 -6.71 12.38
C SER A 204 -0.82 -7.28 12.59
N LYS A 205 -0.73 -8.49 13.16
CA LYS A 205 0.55 -9.13 13.43
C LYS A 205 1.40 -9.31 12.16
N ILE A 206 0.82 -9.85 11.08
CA ILE A 206 1.55 -10.07 9.82
C ILE A 206 2.03 -8.74 9.23
N LEU A 207 1.18 -7.70 9.24
CA LEU A 207 1.54 -6.41 8.67
C LEU A 207 2.59 -5.68 9.54
N GLU A 208 2.51 -5.76 10.86
CA GLU A 208 3.54 -5.24 11.78
C GLU A 208 4.89 -5.92 11.53
N GLU A 209 4.92 -7.26 11.51
CA GLU A 209 6.15 -8.01 11.22
C GLU A 209 6.74 -7.68 9.84
N ALA A 210 5.87 -7.39 8.86
CA ALA A 210 6.29 -6.95 7.54
C ALA A 210 6.83 -5.53 7.55
N ILE A 211 6.21 -4.59 8.26
CA ILE A 211 6.70 -3.21 8.42
C ILE A 211 8.08 -3.20 9.09
N GLU A 212 8.27 -4.01 10.13
CA GLU A 212 9.57 -4.13 10.84
C GLU A 212 10.69 -4.62 9.93
N GLN A 213 10.36 -5.42 8.91
CA GLN A 213 11.32 -5.97 7.94
C GLN A 213 11.41 -5.17 6.63
N GLY A 214 10.82 -3.97 6.58
CA GLY A 214 10.85 -3.14 5.37
C GLY A 214 9.93 -3.61 4.25
N GLY A 215 8.96 -4.47 4.56
CA GLY A 215 8.05 -5.09 3.59
C GLY A 215 8.71 -6.21 2.77
N THR A 216 8.08 -6.54 1.65
CA THR A 216 8.57 -7.50 0.66
C THR A 216 9.25 -6.80 -0.51
N THR A 217 10.40 -7.31 -0.94
CA THR A 217 10.95 -6.96 -2.26
C THR A 217 10.33 -7.87 -3.31
N ILE A 218 9.21 -7.46 -3.90
CA ILE A 218 8.68 -8.12 -5.10
C ILE A 218 8.81 -7.16 -6.27
N HIS A 219 9.73 -7.46 -7.17
CA HIS A 219 10.00 -6.76 -8.43
C HIS A 219 9.84 -5.24 -8.33
N SER A 220 10.98 -4.55 -8.16
CA SER A 220 11.19 -3.10 -8.32
C SER A 220 11.22 -2.24 -7.05
N PHE A 221 11.04 -2.77 -5.84
CA PHE A 221 10.98 -1.93 -4.66
C PHE A 221 12.34 -1.80 -3.94
N SER A 222 13.13 -0.82 -4.37
CA SER A 222 14.30 -0.33 -3.64
C SER A 222 14.08 1.15 -3.36
N ALA A 223 13.66 1.50 -2.14
CA ALA A 223 13.78 2.88 -1.68
C ALA A 223 15.29 3.11 -1.44
N ASN A 224 15.98 3.73 -2.40
CA ASN A 224 17.42 3.97 -2.35
C ASN A 224 18.30 2.72 -2.10
N GLY A 225 17.89 1.54 -2.58
CA GLY A 225 18.69 0.30 -2.45
C GLY A 225 18.41 -0.54 -1.20
N ILE A 226 17.44 -0.17 -0.36
CA ILE A 226 17.03 -1.00 0.78
C ILE A 226 15.96 -1.98 0.31
N ASP A 227 16.33 -3.26 0.25
CA ASP A 227 15.40 -4.35 0.00
C ASP A 227 14.66 -4.71 1.30
N GLY A 228 13.34 -4.83 1.21
CA GLY A 228 12.55 -5.47 2.25
C GLY A 228 12.94 -6.94 2.37
N LEU A 229 12.84 -7.52 3.57
CA LEU A 229 13.23 -8.90 3.84
C LEU A 229 12.05 -9.84 4.07
N PHE A 230 10.82 -9.33 4.12
CA PHE A 230 9.66 -10.14 4.51
C PHE A 230 9.35 -11.28 3.52
N GLN A 231 9.84 -11.22 2.28
CA GLN A 231 9.66 -12.29 1.29
C GLN A 231 10.21 -13.64 1.76
N VAL A 232 11.24 -13.65 2.62
CA VAL A 232 11.80 -14.90 3.16
C VAL A 232 10.92 -15.54 4.23
N LYS A 233 9.96 -14.79 4.78
CA LYS A 233 9.01 -15.26 5.79
C LYS A 233 7.65 -15.66 5.23
N LEU A 234 7.43 -15.50 3.91
CA LEU A 234 6.17 -15.89 3.26
C LEU A 234 5.95 -17.39 3.38
N LYS A 235 4.77 -17.79 3.88
CA LYS A 235 4.41 -19.18 4.13
C LYS A 235 3.52 -19.76 3.03
N ALA A 236 2.81 -18.92 2.28
CA ALA A 236 1.92 -19.37 1.20
C ALA A 236 2.21 -18.67 -0.12
N HIS A 237 2.31 -17.35 -0.13
CA HIS A 237 2.48 -16.56 -1.34
C HIS A 237 3.76 -16.95 -2.09
N MET A 238 3.61 -17.37 -3.34
CA MET A 238 4.70 -17.85 -4.20
C MET A 238 5.50 -19.04 -3.64
N GLN A 239 5.01 -19.70 -2.58
CA GLN A 239 5.59 -20.93 -2.06
C GLN A 239 5.09 -22.15 -2.82
N LYS A 240 5.88 -23.22 -2.81
CA LYS A 240 5.54 -24.51 -3.43
C LYS A 240 5.14 -25.57 -2.42
N ILE A 241 5.72 -25.54 -1.22
CA ILE A 241 5.54 -26.53 -0.17
C ILE A 241 4.97 -25.84 1.07
N CYS A 242 3.94 -26.44 1.66
CA CYS A 242 3.32 -25.95 2.88
C CYS A 242 4.26 -26.19 4.08
N PRO A 243 4.64 -25.13 4.83
CA PRO A 243 5.55 -25.28 5.97
C PRO A 243 4.93 -25.99 7.17
N ILE A 244 3.62 -26.26 7.15
CA ILE A 244 2.90 -26.91 8.26
C ILE A 244 2.74 -28.41 8.03
N CYS A 245 2.29 -28.83 6.84
CA CYS A 245 1.99 -30.24 6.55
C CYS A 245 2.92 -30.88 5.52
N GLY A 246 3.83 -30.13 4.89
CA GLY A 246 4.71 -30.63 3.82
C GLY A 246 4.00 -30.89 2.48
N GLY A 247 2.68 -30.71 2.39
CA GLY A 247 1.92 -30.83 1.14
C GLY A 247 2.14 -29.65 0.18
N GLU A 248 1.65 -29.78 -1.05
CA GLU A 248 1.80 -28.74 -2.09
C GLU A 248 0.94 -27.48 -1.80
N ILE A 249 1.49 -26.31 -2.07
CA ILE A 249 0.76 -25.04 -2.14
C ILE A 249 0.12 -24.91 -3.53
N THR A 250 -1.20 -24.86 -3.57
CA THR A 250 -1.93 -24.66 -4.82
C THR A 250 -1.95 -23.19 -5.22
N LYS A 251 -1.69 -22.91 -6.49
CA LYS A 251 -1.90 -21.60 -7.11
C LYS A 251 -3.14 -21.60 -8.01
N GLU A 252 -4.15 -20.82 -7.67
CA GLU A 252 -5.38 -20.64 -8.45
C GLU A 252 -5.71 -19.16 -8.63
N ALA A 253 -6.57 -18.81 -9.59
CA ALA A 253 -7.02 -17.43 -9.78
C ALA A 253 -8.43 -17.23 -9.22
N ILE A 254 -8.55 -16.54 -8.08
CA ILE A 254 -9.86 -16.16 -7.52
C ILE A 254 -10.21 -14.77 -8.00
N LYS A 255 -11.25 -14.64 -8.83
CA LYS A 255 -11.71 -13.35 -9.38
C LYS A 255 -10.55 -12.55 -10.02
N GLY A 256 -9.70 -13.23 -10.79
CA GLY A 256 -8.57 -12.62 -11.49
C GLY A 256 -7.36 -12.28 -10.61
N ARG A 257 -7.33 -12.70 -9.34
CA ARG A 257 -6.20 -12.50 -8.42
C ARG A 257 -5.54 -13.84 -8.09
N GLY A 258 -4.23 -13.95 -8.35
CA GLY A 258 -3.44 -15.14 -8.00
C GLY A 258 -3.49 -15.42 -6.50
N THR A 259 -4.00 -16.60 -6.15
CA THR A 259 -4.23 -17.10 -4.80
C THR A 259 -3.31 -18.28 -4.55
N TYR A 260 -2.55 -18.23 -3.47
CA TYR A 260 -1.69 -19.33 -3.03
C TYR A 260 -2.22 -19.83 -1.70
N TYR A 261 -2.49 -21.13 -1.60
CA TYR A 261 -3.09 -21.71 -0.40
C TYR A 261 -2.84 -23.22 -0.31
N CYS A 262 -2.87 -23.77 0.90
CA CYS A 262 -2.73 -25.20 1.16
C CYS A 262 -4.10 -25.86 1.34
N LYS A 263 -4.49 -26.78 0.44
CA LYS A 263 -5.77 -27.52 0.50
C LYS A 263 -5.91 -28.40 1.76
N GLN A 264 -4.78 -28.81 2.34
CA GLN A 264 -4.77 -29.63 3.55
C GLN A 264 -4.97 -28.78 4.81
N CYS A 265 -4.19 -27.69 4.96
CA CYS A 265 -4.21 -26.85 6.16
C CYS A 265 -5.32 -25.80 6.19
N GLN A 266 -5.86 -25.40 5.04
CA GLN A 266 -6.90 -24.38 4.96
C GLN A 266 -8.25 -25.02 4.66
N LYS A 267 -9.20 -24.91 5.58
CA LYS A 267 -10.51 -25.56 5.48
C LYS A 267 -11.62 -24.55 5.20
N ARG A 268 -12.57 -24.96 4.37
CA ARG A 268 -13.73 -24.14 4.03
C ARG A 268 -14.72 -24.11 5.19
N ARG A 269 -15.08 -22.91 5.65
CA ARG A 269 -16.17 -22.74 6.62
C ARG A 269 -17.49 -22.76 5.84
N LYS A 270 -18.40 -23.66 6.22
CA LYS A 270 -19.70 -23.88 5.57
C LYS A 270 -20.79 -23.05 6.25
#